data_AF-A0A8C9EZR2-F1
#
_entry.id   AF-A0A8C9EZR2-F1
#
_cell.length_a   1.000
_cell.length_b   1.000
_cell.length_c   1.000
_cell.angle_alpha   90.00
_cell.angle_beta   90.00
_cell.angle_gamma   90.00
#
_symmetry.space_group_name_H-M   'P 1'
#
loop_
_entity.id
_entity.type
_entity.pdbx_description
1 polymer ?
#
loop_
_entity_poly.entity_id
_entity_poly.type
_entity_poly.pdbx_seq_one_letter_code
_entity_poly.pdbx_strand_id
1 'polypeptide(L)'
;MHAAANMAAAGRAARPLVAGGRQLRVPLRWRGQVAAAAPSTKPQAEPETRKPKTGILMLNMGGPERLDDVHDFLLRLFLDRDLMTLPAQNKLAPFIAKRRTPRIQEQYSRIGGGSPIKKWTAVQGEGMVKLLDSMSPQTAPHKYYIGFRYVHPLTEEAIEEMEDDGIERAIAFTQYPQYSCSTTGSSLNAIYRYYNKKGKTPKMKWSIIDRWPTHPLLIQCFADHIQKELDLFPPDKRKDVVILFSAHSLPMSVVNRGDPYPQEVGATVQRVMEKLNHSNPYRLVWQSKVGAGDSSAASCAKHTASSWYCCQDRVAALHSKSVGISKYS
;
A
#
# COMPACT_ATOMS: atom_id res chain seq x y z
N MET A 1 -24.06 -56.06 0.42
CA MET A 1 -23.69 -57.11 1.39
C MET A 1 -22.22 -56.95 1.72
N HIS A 2 -21.87 -57.17 3.00
CA HIS A 2 -20.53 -57.34 3.60
C HIS A 2 -19.43 -57.84 2.63
N ALA A 3 -18.13 -57.60 2.78
CA ALA A 3 -17.21 -57.21 3.85
C ALA A 3 -15.85 -56.91 3.14
N ALA A 4 -15.03 -55.93 3.53
CA ALA A 4 -14.10 -55.87 4.66
C ALA A 4 -12.91 -56.86 4.63
N ALA A 5 -11.77 -56.39 5.18
CA ALA A 5 -10.46 -57.02 5.45
C ALA A 5 -9.43 -56.91 4.28
N ASN A 6 -8.39 -56.07 4.30
CA ASN A 6 -7.46 -55.55 5.33
C ASN A 6 -6.45 -56.59 5.88
N MET A 7 -5.15 -56.38 5.60
CA MET A 7 -3.92 -56.71 6.38
C MET A 7 -2.69 -56.57 5.43
N ALA A 8 -1.75 -55.63 5.62
CA ALA A 8 -0.57 -55.66 6.53
C ALA A 8 0.43 -56.79 6.13
N ALA A 9 1.76 -56.65 6.04
CA ALA A 9 2.71 -55.69 6.58
C ALA A 9 4.11 -55.80 5.90
N ALA A 10 4.90 -54.72 6.03
CA ALA A 10 6.33 -54.61 6.35
C ALA A 10 7.42 -55.47 5.64
N GLY A 11 8.46 -54.77 5.15
CA GLY A 11 9.80 -54.94 5.74
C GLY A 11 11.01 -55.30 4.86
N ARG A 12 11.83 -54.28 4.55
CA ARG A 12 13.32 -54.24 4.47
C ARG A 12 14.12 -54.93 3.34
N ALA A 13 14.68 -54.07 2.48
CA ALA A 13 16.11 -53.84 2.15
C ALA A 13 17.13 -55.01 2.11
N ALA A 14 17.81 -55.22 0.97
CA ALA A 14 19.15 -54.67 0.64
C ALA A 14 20.00 -55.54 -0.34
N ARG A 15 20.49 -54.85 -1.38
CA ARG A 15 21.76 -54.99 -2.16
C ARG A 15 22.03 -56.15 -3.14
N PRO A 16 22.76 -55.87 -4.26
CA PRO A 16 22.93 -56.80 -5.38
C PRO A 16 24.34 -57.40 -5.52
N LEU A 17 24.40 -58.47 -6.31
CA LEU A 17 25.55 -59.32 -6.65
C LEU A 17 26.36 -58.81 -7.86
N VAL A 18 27.65 -59.12 -7.85
CA VAL A 18 28.68 -58.86 -8.87
C VAL A 18 29.08 -60.19 -9.53
N ALA A 19 29.34 -60.19 -10.85
CA ALA A 19 30.35 -60.98 -11.60
C ALA A 19 30.05 -60.83 -13.11
N GLY A 20 30.97 -60.85 -14.08
CA GLY A 20 32.40 -61.12 -14.14
C GLY A 20 32.87 -60.83 -15.59
N GLY A 21 34.17 -60.62 -15.79
CA GLY A 21 34.74 -60.13 -17.05
C GLY A 21 35.29 -61.21 -17.99
N ARG A 22 35.87 -60.76 -19.11
CA ARG A 22 36.96 -61.43 -19.85
C ARG A 22 37.78 -60.42 -20.64
N GLN A 23 39.10 -60.50 -20.47
CA GLN A 23 40.15 -59.69 -21.08
C GLN A 23 40.58 -60.24 -22.45
N LEU A 24 41.03 -59.35 -23.35
CA LEU A 24 42.01 -59.68 -24.40
C LEU A 24 43.08 -58.56 -24.50
N ARG A 25 44.26 -58.98 -24.98
CA ARG A 25 45.64 -58.52 -24.75
C ARG A 25 46.07 -57.25 -25.53
N VAL A 26 46.82 -56.27 -24.94
CA VAL A 26 48.31 -56.00 -24.96
C VAL A 26 48.83 -55.42 -26.32
N PRO A 27 49.85 -54.52 -26.44
CA PRO A 27 50.43 -53.50 -25.55
C PRO A 27 50.87 -52.13 -26.19
N LEU A 28 51.43 -51.27 -25.33
CA LEU A 28 52.57 -50.34 -25.52
C LEU A 28 52.38 -49.07 -26.38
N ARG A 29 52.28 -47.91 -25.71
CA ARG A 29 53.43 -46.97 -25.59
C ARG A 29 53.14 -45.78 -24.69
N TRP A 30 54.17 -45.48 -23.89
CA TRP A 30 54.60 -44.19 -23.36
C TRP A 30 53.86 -43.52 -22.20
N ARG A 31 54.62 -43.34 -21.12
CA ARG A 31 54.30 -42.60 -19.90
C ARG A 31 54.20 -41.11 -20.19
N GLY A 32 53.13 -40.48 -19.70
CA GLY A 32 53.02 -39.05 -19.43
C GLY A 32 52.24 -38.87 -18.14
N GLN A 33 52.76 -38.06 -17.22
CA GLN A 33 52.26 -37.84 -15.86
C GLN A 33 50.78 -37.45 -15.84
N VAL A 34 49.97 -38.15 -15.03
CA VAL A 34 48.62 -37.71 -14.68
C VAL A 34 48.76 -36.68 -13.57
N ALA A 35 48.63 -35.40 -13.92
CA ALA A 35 48.40 -34.34 -12.95
C ALA A 35 47.01 -34.57 -12.30
N ALA A 36 46.96 -34.60 -10.98
CA ALA A 36 45.71 -34.67 -10.23
C ALA A 36 44.85 -33.45 -10.58
N ALA A 37 43.71 -33.68 -11.25
CA ALA A 37 42.74 -32.64 -11.54
C ALA A 37 42.04 -32.26 -10.22
N ALA A 38 42.37 -31.06 -9.71
CA ALA A 38 41.61 -30.43 -8.65
C ALA A 38 40.17 -30.18 -9.13
N PRO A 39 39.15 -30.34 -8.26
CA PRO A 39 37.78 -30.03 -8.63
C PRO A 39 37.69 -28.54 -8.96
N SER A 40 37.36 -28.25 -10.22
CA SER A 40 37.01 -26.92 -10.71
C SER A 40 35.75 -26.45 -9.97
N THR A 41 35.95 -25.68 -8.91
CA THR A 41 34.90 -24.84 -8.34
C THR A 41 34.60 -23.76 -9.37
N LYS A 42 33.52 -23.95 -10.14
CA LYS A 42 32.91 -22.86 -10.89
C LYS A 42 32.65 -21.71 -9.91
N PRO A 43 33.07 -20.47 -10.22
CA PRO A 43 32.63 -19.32 -9.45
C PRO A 43 31.11 -19.34 -9.43
N GLN A 44 30.49 -19.37 -8.25
CA GLN A 44 29.09 -19.03 -8.15
C GLN A 44 28.99 -17.60 -8.66
N ALA A 45 28.26 -17.41 -9.78
CA ALA A 45 28.01 -16.10 -10.32
C ALA A 45 27.39 -15.25 -9.20
N GLU A 46 28.06 -14.16 -8.84
CA GLU A 46 27.40 -13.07 -8.13
C GLU A 46 26.10 -12.76 -8.86
N PRO A 47 24.98 -12.51 -8.16
CA PRO A 47 23.74 -12.18 -8.84
C PRO A 47 24.00 -10.94 -9.70
N GLU A 48 24.04 -11.11 -11.02
CA GLU A 48 24.12 -9.98 -11.94
C GLU A 48 23.02 -9.02 -11.52
N THR A 49 23.39 -7.80 -11.14
CA THR A 49 22.45 -6.73 -10.82
C THR A 49 21.74 -6.33 -12.11
N ARG A 50 20.74 -7.13 -12.49
CA ARG A 50 19.90 -6.88 -13.65
C ARG A 50 19.15 -5.57 -13.39
N LYS A 51 19.24 -4.65 -14.34
CA LYS A 51 18.46 -3.39 -14.29
C LYS A 51 16.96 -3.72 -14.18
N PRO A 52 16.19 -2.92 -13.43
CA PRO A 52 14.75 -3.15 -13.32
C PRO A 52 14.09 -3.04 -14.68
N LYS A 53 13.25 -4.01 -15.02
CA LYS A 53 12.52 -4.05 -16.29
C LYS A 53 11.18 -3.33 -16.17
N THR A 54 10.48 -3.54 -15.05
CA THR A 54 9.16 -2.97 -14.79
C THR A 54 9.16 -2.16 -13.49
N GLY A 55 8.88 -0.86 -13.61
CA GLY A 55 8.71 0.03 -12.47
C GLY A 55 7.24 0.20 -12.09
N ILE A 56 6.96 0.18 -10.79
CA ILE A 56 5.63 0.34 -10.22
C ILE A 56 5.62 1.62 -9.40
N LEU A 57 5.04 2.69 -9.95
CA LEU A 57 4.92 3.97 -9.29
C LEU A 57 3.68 3.96 -8.38
N MET A 58 3.90 3.83 -7.09
CA MET A 58 2.87 3.84 -6.05
C MET A 58 2.46 5.28 -5.73
N LEU A 59 1.29 5.68 -6.22
CA LEU A 59 0.79 7.07 -6.11
C LEU A 59 -0.07 7.26 -4.86
N ASN A 60 0.27 8.25 -4.05
CA ASN A 60 -0.53 8.68 -2.91
C ASN A 60 -0.27 10.18 -2.63
N MET A 61 -1.11 10.85 -1.86
CA MET A 61 -0.86 12.23 -1.45
C MET A 61 0.41 12.36 -0.58
N GLY A 62 0.73 11.30 0.15
CA GLY A 62 1.80 11.28 1.15
C GLY A 62 1.40 11.98 2.45
N GLY A 63 2.37 12.21 3.32
CA GLY A 63 2.17 12.94 4.56
C GLY A 63 3.51 13.31 5.22
N PRO A 64 3.54 14.37 6.02
CA PRO A 64 4.76 14.86 6.65
C PRO A 64 5.33 13.79 7.60
N GLU A 65 6.59 13.41 7.42
CA GLU A 65 7.26 12.41 8.27
C GLU A 65 7.59 13.00 9.65
N ARG A 66 7.88 14.31 9.68
CA ARG A 66 8.19 15.07 10.88
C ARG A 66 7.28 16.30 10.99
N LEU A 67 7.15 16.84 12.19
CA LEU A 67 6.38 18.07 12.42
C LEU A 67 6.90 19.26 11.57
N ASP A 68 8.20 19.31 11.30
CA ASP A 68 8.81 20.38 10.50
C ASP A 68 8.38 20.33 9.02
N ASP A 69 8.04 19.15 8.51
CA ASP A 69 7.61 18.95 7.11
C ASP A 69 6.17 19.42 6.86
N VAL A 70 5.41 19.70 7.93
CA VAL A 70 3.97 20.04 7.85
C VAL A 70 3.74 21.29 7.01
N HIS A 71 4.60 22.30 7.13
CA HIS A 71 4.44 23.54 6.37
C HIS A 71 4.50 23.27 4.86
N ASP A 72 5.51 22.55 4.42
CA ASP A 72 5.76 22.31 2.99
C ASP A 72 4.74 21.33 2.41
N PHE A 73 4.29 20.36 3.20
CA PHE A 73 3.13 19.52 2.87
C PHE A 73 1.88 20.37 2.58
N LEU A 74 1.52 21.27 3.51
CA LEU A 74 0.35 22.13 3.34
C LEU A 74 0.53 23.11 2.17
N LEU A 75 1.73 23.65 1.98
CA LEU A 75 2.03 24.56 0.88
C LEU A 75 1.76 23.89 -0.47
N ARG A 76 2.31 22.68 -0.70
CA ARG A 76 2.09 21.94 -1.95
C ARG A 76 0.61 21.57 -2.13
N LEU A 77 -0.08 21.18 -1.05
CA LEU A 77 -1.51 20.86 -1.06
C LEU A 77 -2.35 22.06 -1.48
N PHE A 78 -2.12 23.25 -0.91
CA PHE A 78 -2.89 24.45 -1.26
C PHE A 78 -2.50 25.07 -2.61
N LEU A 79 -1.32 24.76 -3.15
CA LEU A 79 -0.92 25.15 -4.50
C LEU A 79 -1.50 24.25 -5.60
N ASP A 80 -2.06 23.09 -5.23
CA ASP A 80 -2.60 22.12 -6.17
C ASP A 80 -3.95 22.55 -6.75
N ARG A 81 -3.94 22.94 -8.03
CA ARG A 81 -5.13 23.35 -8.78
C ARG A 81 -6.05 22.18 -9.15
N ASP A 82 -5.57 20.94 -9.10
CA ASP A 82 -6.42 19.76 -9.31
C ASP A 82 -7.26 19.43 -8.07
N LEU A 83 -6.76 19.79 -6.88
CA LEU A 83 -7.46 19.60 -5.61
C LEU A 83 -8.43 20.75 -5.34
N MET A 84 -7.98 22.00 -5.48
CA MET A 84 -8.81 23.18 -5.24
C MET A 84 -8.35 24.38 -6.06
N THR A 85 -9.31 25.19 -6.48
CA THR A 85 -9.05 26.46 -7.19
C THR A 85 -9.29 27.63 -6.25
N LEU A 86 -8.24 28.42 -5.99
CA LEU A 86 -8.31 29.60 -5.13
C LEU A 86 -7.98 30.88 -5.92
N PRO A 87 -8.62 32.03 -5.61
CA PRO A 87 -8.20 33.30 -6.19
C PRO A 87 -6.77 33.64 -5.75
N ALA A 88 -5.94 34.10 -6.69
CA ALA A 88 -4.52 34.40 -6.45
C ALA A 88 -3.76 33.28 -5.68
N GLN A 89 -3.99 32.01 -6.06
CA GLN A 89 -3.51 30.82 -5.35
C GLN A 89 -2.01 30.86 -4.99
N ASN A 90 -1.15 31.41 -5.86
CA ASN A 90 0.29 31.52 -5.58
C ASN A 90 0.62 32.43 -4.39
N LYS A 91 -0.26 33.37 -4.03
CA LYS A 91 -0.13 34.24 -2.85
C LYS A 91 -0.94 33.71 -1.66
N LEU A 92 -2.14 33.19 -1.93
CA LEU A 92 -3.04 32.74 -0.88
C LEU A 92 -2.63 31.40 -0.27
N ALA A 93 -2.08 30.47 -1.07
CA ALA A 93 -1.65 29.17 -0.59
C ALA A 93 -0.52 29.26 0.46
N PRO A 94 0.58 30.02 0.26
CA PRO A 94 1.59 30.22 1.30
C PRO A 94 1.02 30.82 2.60
N PHE A 95 0.11 31.80 2.48
CA PHE A 95 -0.52 32.41 3.64
C PHE A 95 -1.37 31.42 4.43
N ILE A 96 -2.21 30.64 3.75
CA ILE A 96 -3.06 29.62 4.38
C ILE A 96 -2.19 28.51 5.00
N ALA A 97 -1.16 28.05 4.30
CA ALA A 97 -0.23 27.03 4.79
C ALA A 97 0.43 27.48 6.10
N LYS A 98 1.03 28.68 6.12
CA LYS A 98 1.65 29.26 7.33
C LYS A 98 0.65 29.39 8.48
N ARG A 99 -0.57 29.87 8.20
CA ARG A 99 -1.61 30.04 9.23
C ARG A 99 -2.11 28.70 9.80
N ARG A 100 -2.20 27.65 8.98
CA ARG A 100 -2.71 26.34 9.39
C ARG A 100 -1.65 25.42 10.00
N THR A 101 -0.37 25.66 9.70
CA THR A 101 0.75 24.81 10.13
C THR A 101 0.74 24.49 11.63
N PRO A 102 0.61 25.45 12.56
CA PRO A 102 0.68 25.13 14.00
C PRO A 102 -0.40 24.16 14.45
N ARG A 103 -1.63 24.33 13.95
CA ARG A 103 -2.76 23.44 14.27
C ARG A 103 -2.55 22.04 13.71
N ILE A 104 -1.99 21.91 12.51
CA ILE A 104 -1.74 20.60 11.89
C ILE A 104 -0.55 19.90 12.56
N GLN A 105 0.48 20.65 12.96
CA GLN A 105 1.59 20.12 13.76
C GLN A 105 1.08 19.56 15.09
N GLU A 106 0.17 20.25 15.78
CA GLU A 106 -0.44 19.73 17.01
C GLU A 106 -1.19 18.42 16.75
N GLN A 107 -1.93 18.31 15.64
CA GLN A 107 -2.62 17.07 15.26
C GLN A 107 -1.64 15.92 15.02
N TYR A 108 -0.55 16.15 14.27
CA TYR A 108 0.49 15.15 14.07
C TYR A 108 1.21 14.78 15.37
N SER A 109 1.43 15.76 16.27
CA SER A 109 2.05 15.51 17.57
C SER A 109 1.21 14.56 18.43
N ARG A 110 -0.13 14.66 18.37
CA ARG A 110 -1.04 13.76 19.12
C ARG A 110 -1.00 12.30 18.65
N ILE A 111 -0.55 12.04 17.42
CA ILE A 111 -0.48 10.69 16.85
C ILE A 111 0.95 10.13 16.77
N GLY A 112 1.93 10.78 17.41
CA GLY A 112 3.32 10.32 17.46
C GLY A 112 4.33 11.14 16.68
N GLY A 113 3.97 12.34 16.20
CA GLY A 113 4.90 13.33 15.64
C GLY A 113 5.06 13.35 14.12
N GLY A 114 4.29 12.53 13.39
CA GLY A 114 4.35 12.46 11.93
C GLY A 114 3.44 11.41 11.33
N SER A 115 3.40 11.36 9.99
CA SER A 115 2.64 10.37 9.22
C SER A 115 3.47 9.10 9.00
N PRO A 116 2.95 7.90 9.32
CA PRO A 116 3.64 6.65 9.06
C PRO A 116 3.52 6.17 7.60
N ILE A 117 2.92 6.99 6.71
CA ILE A 117 2.53 6.55 5.36
C ILE A 117 3.72 6.06 4.53
N LYS A 118 4.86 6.75 4.55
CA LYS A 118 6.06 6.34 3.79
C LYS A 118 6.57 4.98 4.21
N LYS A 119 6.62 4.73 5.53
CA LYS A 119 7.00 3.42 6.09
C LYS A 119 6.08 2.32 5.57
N TRP A 120 4.77 2.51 5.66
CA TRP A 120 3.81 1.48 5.23
C TRP A 120 3.82 1.26 3.72
N THR A 121 3.94 2.33 2.92
CA THR A 121 4.07 2.21 1.46
C THR A 121 5.34 1.46 1.07
N ALA A 122 6.48 1.69 1.75
CA ALA A 122 7.71 0.93 1.50
C ALA A 122 7.54 -0.56 1.84
N VAL A 123 7.00 -0.89 3.02
CA VAL A 123 6.73 -2.28 3.43
C VAL A 123 5.82 -3.00 2.42
N GLN A 124 4.76 -2.33 1.97
CA GLN A 124 3.84 -2.86 0.96
C GLN A 124 4.54 -3.00 -0.40
N GLY A 125 5.34 -2.03 -0.81
CA GLY A 125 6.11 -2.04 -2.05
C GLY A 125 7.10 -3.20 -2.12
N GLU A 126 7.86 -3.42 -1.04
CA GLU A 126 8.80 -4.53 -0.91
C GLU A 126 8.10 -5.89 -0.98
N GLY A 127 6.98 -6.05 -0.26
CA GLY A 127 6.18 -7.27 -0.30
C GLY A 127 5.61 -7.53 -1.69
N MET A 128 5.10 -6.49 -2.35
CA MET A 128 4.56 -6.55 -3.70
C MET A 128 5.62 -6.99 -4.72
N VAL A 129 6.80 -6.37 -4.72
CA VAL A 129 7.88 -6.69 -5.66
C VAL A 129 8.33 -8.14 -5.52
N LYS A 130 8.54 -8.62 -4.29
CA LYS A 130 8.93 -10.02 -4.03
C LYS A 130 7.94 -11.02 -4.65
N LEU A 131 6.64 -10.74 -4.52
CA LEU A 131 5.60 -11.58 -5.11
C LEU A 131 5.57 -11.45 -6.63
N LEU A 132 5.67 -10.23 -7.18
CA LEU A 132 5.63 -10.00 -8.62
C LEU A 132 6.80 -10.63 -9.37
N ASP A 133 8.00 -10.63 -8.80
CA ASP A 133 9.16 -11.31 -9.40
C ASP A 133 8.93 -12.81 -9.53
N SER A 134 8.22 -13.40 -8.55
CA SER A 134 7.87 -14.83 -8.57
C SER A 134 6.68 -15.13 -9.49
N MET A 135 5.66 -14.26 -9.49
CA MET A 135 4.41 -14.43 -10.24
C MET A 135 4.54 -14.10 -11.73
N SER A 136 5.41 -13.15 -12.09
CA SER A 136 5.63 -12.70 -13.47
C SER A 136 7.12 -12.56 -13.80
N PRO A 137 7.87 -13.68 -13.91
CA PRO A 137 9.31 -13.66 -14.22
C PRO A 137 9.64 -12.95 -15.55
N GLN A 138 8.69 -12.90 -16.49
CA GLN A 138 8.87 -12.30 -17.82
C GLN A 138 8.98 -10.77 -17.79
N THR A 139 8.43 -10.15 -16.75
CA THR A 139 8.45 -8.70 -16.52
C THR A 139 9.38 -8.29 -15.38
N ALA A 140 10.00 -9.27 -14.72
CA ALA A 140 11.03 -9.07 -13.70
C ALA A 140 12.36 -8.61 -14.34
N PRO A 141 13.25 -7.95 -13.58
CA PRO A 141 13.08 -7.53 -12.19
C PRO A 141 12.07 -6.39 -12.05
N HIS A 142 11.18 -6.47 -11.06
CA HIS A 142 10.29 -5.37 -10.70
C HIS A 142 10.96 -4.45 -9.68
N LYS A 143 10.66 -3.15 -9.74
CA LYS A 143 11.04 -2.17 -8.70
C LYS A 143 9.84 -1.29 -8.38
N TYR A 144 9.60 -1.04 -7.11
CA TYR A 144 8.58 -0.08 -6.68
C TYR A 144 9.22 1.30 -6.51
N TYR A 145 8.44 2.34 -6.76
CA TYR A 145 8.81 3.73 -6.57
C TYR A 145 7.67 4.42 -5.83
N ILE A 146 7.99 5.22 -4.82
CA ILE A 146 6.99 5.98 -4.08
C ILE A 146 6.85 7.33 -4.77
N GLY A 147 5.65 7.65 -5.26
CA GLY A 147 5.34 8.93 -5.89
C GLY A 147 4.33 9.70 -5.04
N PHE A 148 4.80 10.49 -4.08
CA PHE A 148 3.92 11.31 -3.27
C PHE A 148 3.59 12.65 -3.91
N ARG A 149 2.34 13.10 -3.75
CA ARG A 149 1.88 14.34 -4.38
C ARG A 149 2.38 15.60 -3.66
N TYR A 150 2.55 15.55 -2.34
CA TYR A 150 2.78 16.73 -1.50
C TYR A 150 3.99 16.65 -0.56
N VAL A 151 4.70 15.52 -0.51
CA VAL A 151 5.92 15.33 0.30
C VAL A 151 6.92 14.48 -0.47
N HIS A 152 8.17 14.43 -0.01
CA HIS A 152 9.21 13.61 -0.63
C HIS A 152 9.07 12.12 -0.29
N PRO A 153 9.40 11.20 -1.20
CA PRO A 153 9.76 11.45 -2.60
C PRO A 153 8.52 11.89 -3.42
N LEU A 154 8.67 13.00 -4.15
CA LEU A 154 7.61 13.57 -4.98
C LEU A 154 7.37 12.72 -6.23
N THR A 155 6.17 12.84 -6.82
CA THR A 155 5.85 12.18 -8.10
C THR A 155 6.90 12.47 -9.18
N GLU A 156 7.35 13.72 -9.29
CA GLU A 156 8.36 14.13 -10.27
C GLU A 156 9.73 13.50 -10.00
N GLU A 157 10.15 13.41 -8.73
CA GLU A 157 11.43 12.80 -8.33
C GLU A 157 11.43 11.29 -8.63
N ALA A 158 10.30 10.62 -8.36
CA ALA A 158 10.14 9.21 -8.67
C ALA A 158 10.17 8.93 -10.18
N ILE A 159 9.56 9.80 -11.01
CA ILE A 159 9.64 9.66 -12.47
C ILE A 159 11.09 9.87 -12.96
N GLU A 160 11.82 10.83 -12.40
CA GLU A 160 13.24 11.04 -12.70
C GLU A 160 14.07 9.79 -12.37
N GLU A 161 13.88 9.20 -11.19
CA GLU A 161 14.55 7.95 -10.80
C GLU A 161 14.20 6.78 -11.74
N MET A 162 12.92 6.65 -12.12
CA MET A 162 12.47 5.62 -13.07
C MET A 162 13.11 5.77 -14.47
N GLU A 163 13.24 7.01 -14.96
CA GLU A 163 13.90 7.32 -16.23
C GLU A 163 15.42 7.04 -16.19
N ASP A 164 16.07 7.33 -15.05
CA ASP A 164 17.51 7.12 -14.85
C ASP A 164 17.84 5.62 -14.70
N ASP A 165 16.97 4.85 -14.05
CA ASP A 165 17.06 3.39 -13.97
C ASP A 165 16.90 2.71 -15.34
N GLY A 166 16.30 3.41 -16.31
CA GLY A 166 16.12 2.93 -17.67
C GLY A 166 15.09 1.80 -17.80
N ILE A 167 14.02 1.85 -17.00
CA ILE A 167 12.97 0.82 -17.03
C ILE A 167 12.24 0.79 -18.39
N GLU A 168 11.80 -0.39 -18.82
CA GLU A 168 11.07 -0.55 -20.09
C GLU A 168 9.58 -0.21 -19.92
N ARG A 169 9.00 -0.56 -18.77
CA ARG A 169 7.57 -0.42 -18.48
C ARG A 169 7.36 0.28 -17.14
N ALA A 170 6.47 1.27 -17.14
CA ALA A 170 5.99 1.97 -15.95
C ALA A 170 4.50 1.70 -15.71
N ILE A 171 4.15 1.43 -14.46
CA ILE A 171 2.77 1.28 -14.02
C ILE A 171 2.47 2.36 -12.98
N ALA A 172 1.61 3.32 -13.33
CA ALA A 172 1.05 4.27 -12.38
C ALA A 172 -0.02 3.55 -11.56
N PHE A 173 0.33 3.14 -10.34
CA PHE A 173 -0.54 2.38 -9.47
C PHE A 173 -1.03 3.25 -8.31
N THR A 174 -2.28 3.71 -8.41
CA THR A 174 -2.89 4.46 -7.32
C THR A 174 -3.02 3.62 -6.05
N GLN A 175 -2.68 4.21 -4.90
CA GLN A 175 -2.89 3.61 -3.59
C GLN A 175 -4.27 3.96 -3.01
N TYR A 176 -5.12 4.65 -3.79
CA TYR A 176 -6.52 4.87 -3.48
C TYR A 176 -7.39 3.83 -4.20
N PRO A 177 -8.03 2.89 -3.49
CA PRO A 177 -8.89 1.92 -4.15
C PRO A 177 -10.08 2.58 -4.86
N GLN A 178 -10.60 3.66 -4.29
CA GLN A 178 -11.70 4.45 -4.85
C GLN A 178 -11.17 5.70 -5.55
N TYR A 179 -11.51 5.87 -6.82
CA TYR A 179 -11.08 7.02 -7.61
C TYR A 179 -11.77 8.30 -7.15
N SER A 180 -10.98 9.37 -6.98
CA SER A 180 -11.47 10.75 -7.00
C SER A 180 -10.57 11.58 -7.92
N CYS A 181 -11.16 12.58 -8.59
CA CYS A 181 -10.39 13.57 -9.35
C CYS A 181 -9.41 14.33 -8.44
N SER A 182 -9.78 14.49 -7.17
CA SER A 182 -8.97 15.19 -6.16
C SER A 182 -7.77 14.40 -5.62
N THR A 183 -7.71 13.08 -5.86
CA THR A 183 -6.64 12.19 -5.36
C THR A 183 -5.89 11.51 -6.50
N THR A 184 -6.44 10.42 -7.05
CA THR A 184 -5.87 9.71 -8.20
C THR A 184 -5.77 10.64 -9.40
N GLY A 185 -6.81 11.43 -9.68
CA GLY A 185 -6.80 12.39 -10.79
C GLY A 185 -5.66 13.40 -10.70
N SER A 186 -5.46 14.04 -9.54
CA SER A 186 -4.33 14.94 -9.30
C SER A 186 -2.97 14.26 -9.51
N SER A 187 -2.83 13.00 -9.06
CA SER A 187 -1.58 12.24 -9.20
C SER A 187 -1.27 11.91 -10.66
N LEU A 188 -2.28 11.50 -11.44
CA LEU A 188 -2.12 11.23 -12.87
C LEU A 188 -1.84 12.51 -13.67
N ASN A 189 -2.51 13.61 -13.31
CA ASN A 189 -2.24 14.93 -13.90
C ASN A 189 -0.81 15.41 -13.61
N ALA A 190 -0.24 15.07 -12.44
CA ALA A 190 1.16 15.38 -12.12
C ALA A 190 2.14 14.67 -13.07
N ILE A 191 1.91 13.39 -13.38
CA ILE A 191 2.72 12.64 -14.37
C ILE A 191 2.63 13.32 -15.75
N TYR A 192 1.42 13.66 -16.20
CA TYR A 192 1.24 14.36 -17.48
C TYR A 192 1.96 15.73 -17.50
N ARG A 193 1.81 16.53 -16.44
CA ARG A 193 2.45 17.86 -16.33
C ARG A 193 3.96 17.76 -16.29
N TYR A 194 4.53 16.74 -15.67
CA TYR A 194 5.97 16.52 -15.62
C TYR A 194 6.56 16.43 -17.04
N TYR A 195 6.02 15.53 -17.89
CA TYR A 195 6.50 15.37 -19.26
C TYR A 195 6.21 16.61 -20.13
N ASN A 196 5.02 17.20 -19.98
CA ASN A 196 4.65 18.40 -20.72
C ASN A 196 5.60 19.58 -20.39
N LYS A 197 5.97 19.75 -19.12
CA LYS A 197 6.91 20.80 -18.68
C LYS A 197 8.34 20.55 -19.18
N LYS A 198 8.80 19.29 -19.20
CA LYS A 198 10.14 18.94 -19.71
C LYS A 198 10.22 18.99 -21.24
N GLY A 199 9.08 19.00 -21.94
CA GLY A 199 9.03 18.98 -23.41
C GLY A 199 9.58 17.69 -24.00
N LYS A 200 9.53 16.57 -23.26
CA LYS A 200 10.07 15.28 -23.65
C LYS A 200 8.99 14.22 -23.64
N THR A 201 9.08 13.28 -24.58
CA THR A 201 8.28 12.06 -24.53
C THR A 201 8.87 11.09 -23.49
N PRO A 202 8.03 10.29 -22.79
CA PRO A 202 8.51 9.23 -21.90
C PRO A 202 9.45 8.26 -22.63
N LYS A 203 10.55 7.84 -21.98
CA LYS A 203 11.40 6.76 -22.53
C LYS A 203 10.87 5.36 -22.22
N MET A 204 9.91 5.29 -21.29
CA MET A 204 9.28 4.06 -20.80
C MET A 204 7.80 3.98 -21.20
N LYS A 205 7.30 2.75 -21.35
CA LYS A 205 5.89 2.51 -21.68
C LYS A 205 5.01 2.61 -20.43
N TRP A 206 4.18 3.64 -20.36
CA TRP A 206 3.22 3.84 -19.28
C TRP A 206 1.95 2.99 -19.42
N SER A 207 1.44 2.55 -18.28
CA SER A 207 0.10 2.00 -18.08
C SER A 207 -0.40 2.39 -16.70
N ILE A 208 -1.71 2.28 -16.45
CA ILE A 208 -2.34 2.85 -15.26
C ILE A 208 -3.24 1.81 -14.61
N ILE A 209 -3.16 1.72 -13.28
CA ILE A 209 -4.19 1.12 -12.42
C ILE A 209 -4.77 2.30 -11.63
N ASP A 210 -5.90 2.85 -12.09
CA ASP A 210 -6.49 4.09 -11.57
C ASP A 210 -7.56 3.85 -10.49
N ARG A 211 -8.09 2.63 -10.37
CA ARG A 211 -9.09 2.26 -9.37
C ARG A 211 -9.14 0.75 -9.16
N TRP A 212 -9.52 0.34 -7.96
CA TRP A 212 -9.65 -1.08 -7.56
C TRP A 212 -10.57 -1.26 -6.34
N PRO A 213 -11.78 -0.65 -6.32
CA PRO A 213 -12.60 -0.52 -5.11
C PRO A 213 -13.17 -1.86 -4.60
N THR A 214 -13.29 -2.86 -5.47
CA THR A 214 -13.91 -4.15 -5.18
C THR A 214 -12.96 -5.34 -5.37
N HIS A 215 -11.65 -5.09 -5.34
CA HIS A 215 -10.66 -6.15 -5.45
C HIS A 215 -10.86 -7.20 -4.33
N PRO A 216 -11.01 -8.52 -4.64
CA PRO A 216 -11.40 -9.52 -3.65
C PRO A 216 -10.48 -9.57 -2.42
N LEU A 217 -9.17 -9.40 -2.60
CA LEU A 217 -8.22 -9.41 -1.48
C LEU A 217 -8.29 -8.13 -0.62
N LEU A 218 -8.68 -6.98 -1.19
CA LEU A 218 -8.93 -5.77 -0.40
C LEU A 218 -10.16 -5.97 0.50
N ILE A 219 -11.23 -6.52 -0.07
CA ILE A 219 -12.46 -6.84 0.66
C ILE A 219 -12.19 -7.85 1.78
N GLN A 220 -11.37 -8.87 1.49
CA GLN A 220 -10.93 -9.84 2.50
C GLN A 220 -10.18 -9.14 3.66
N CYS A 221 -9.22 -8.26 3.37
CA CYS A 221 -8.48 -7.54 4.41
C CYS A 221 -9.39 -6.71 5.31
N PHE A 222 -10.37 -5.99 4.73
CA PHE A 222 -11.35 -5.24 5.52
C PHE A 222 -12.22 -6.14 6.38
N ALA A 223 -12.75 -7.24 5.81
CA ALA A 223 -13.58 -8.19 6.55
C ALA A 223 -12.81 -8.82 7.72
N ASP A 224 -11.55 -9.24 7.49
CA ASP A 224 -10.70 -9.84 8.52
C ASP A 224 -10.40 -8.86 9.66
N HIS A 225 -10.10 -7.60 9.33
CA HIS A 225 -9.87 -6.56 10.33
C HIS A 225 -11.13 -6.23 11.12
N ILE A 226 -12.29 -6.12 10.46
CA ILE A 226 -13.57 -5.87 11.15
C ILE A 226 -13.89 -7.03 12.10
N GLN A 227 -13.76 -8.27 11.65
CA GLN A 227 -14.03 -9.44 12.47
C GLN A 227 -13.10 -9.48 13.70
N LYS A 228 -11.81 -9.21 13.50
CA LYS A 228 -10.82 -9.13 14.56
C LYS A 228 -11.19 -8.07 15.61
N GLU A 229 -11.63 -6.88 15.20
CA GLU A 229 -12.04 -5.82 16.12
C GLU A 229 -13.37 -6.13 16.81
N LEU A 230 -14.34 -6.76 16.12
CA LEU A 230 -15.58 -7.24 16.73
C LEU A 230 -15.31 -8.28 17.82
N ASP A 231 -14.28 -9.10 17.65
CA ASP A 231 -13.90 -10.11 18.64
C ASP A 231 -13.39 -9.53 19.96
N LEU A 232 -12.99 -8.25 19.98
CA LEU A 232 -12.62 -7.52 21.19
C LEU A 232 -13.82 -7.04 22.00
N PHE A 233 -15.02 -6.98 21.39
CA PHE A 233 -16.24 -6.60 22.11
C PHE A 233 -16.76 -7.76 22.98
N PRO A 234 -17.41 -7.46 24.12
CA PRO A 234 -18.10 -8.45 24.93
C PRO A 234 -19.04 -9.32 24.08
N PRO A 235 -19.05 -10.66 24.24
CA PRO A 235 -19.85 -11.55 23.40
C PRO A 235 -21.35 -11.22 23.39
N ASP A 236 -21.88 -10.72 24.50
CA ASP A 236 -23.28 -10.30 24.66
C ASP A 236 -23.63 -9.00 23.92
N LYS A 237 -22.63 -8.17 23.57
CA LYS A 237 -22.79 -6.91 22.83
C LYS A 237 -22.38 -6.97 21.38
N ARG A 238 -21.60 -7.99 20.99
CA ARG A 238 -20.97 -8.08 19.66
C ARG A 238 -21.95 -7.96 18.49
N LYS A 239 -23.15 -8.55 18.61
CA LYS A 239 -24.19 -8.50 17.57
C LYS A 239 -24.86 -7.13 17.42
N ASP A 240 -24.85 -6.34 18.49
CA ASP A 240 -25.48 -5.01 18.52
C ASP A 240 -24.51 -3.90 18.09
N VAL A 241 -23.23 -4.23 17.88
CA VAL A 241 -22.22 -3.25 17.44
C VAL A 241 -22.61 -2.71 16.06
N VAL A 242 -22.66 -1.39 15.95
CA VAL A 242 -22.89 -0.68 14.69
C VAL A 242 -21.56 -0.40 14.02
N ILE A 243 -21.38 -0.88 12.79
CA ILE A 243 -20.18 -0.63 12.00
C ILE A 243 -20.32 0.72 11.28
N LEU A 244 -19.45 1.67 11.61
CA LEU A 244 -19.38 2.97 10.94
C LEU A 244 -18.20 3.00 9.97
N PHE A 245 -18.49 2.83 8.68
CA PHE A 245 -17.49 3.06 7.63
C PHE A 245 -17.30 4.56 7.45
N SER A 246 -16.13 5.08 7.80
CA SER A 246 -15.82 6.51 7.75
C SER A 246 -14.85 6.81 6.60
N ALA A 247 -15.34 7.49 5.57
CA ALA A 247 -14.56 7.91 4.40
C ALA A 247 -14.31 9.43 4.41
N HIS A 248 -13.26 9.92 3.75
CA HIS A 248 -13.00 11.37 3.71
C HIS A 248 -14.05 12.09 2.87
N SER A 249 -14.60 13.20 3.38
CA SER A 249 -15.63 13.96 2.66
C SER A 249 -15.07 14.71 1.45
N LEU A 250 -15.93 14.95 0.46
CA LEU A 250 -15.65 15.82 -0.68
C LEU A 250 -16.54 17.08 -0.62
N PRO A 251 -16.08 18.23 -1.13
CA PRO A 251 -16.94 19.39 -1.33
C PRO A 251 -18.13 19.04 -2.23
N MET A 252 -19.32 19.58 -1.96
CA MET A 252 -20.51 19.28 -2.80
C MET A 252 -20.32 19.72 -4.24
N SER A 253 -19.54 20.77 -4.50
CA SER A 253 -19.20 21.18 -5.87
C SER A 253 -18.46 20.10 -6.66
N VAL A 254 -17.62 19.30 -6.00
CA VAL A 254 -16.90 18.18 -6.62
C VAL A 254 -17.84 17.00 -6.86
N VAL A 255 -18.68 16.67 -5.87
CA VAL A 255 -19.68 15.60 -5.98
C VAL A 255 -20.69 15.91 -7.09
N ASN A 256 -21.24 17.13 -7.12
CA ASN A 256 -22.22 17.57 -8.11
C ASN A 256 -21.64 17.67 -9.53
N ARG A 257 -20.31 17.74 -9.66
CA ARG A 257 -19.62 17.66 -10.96
C ARG A 257 -19.48 16.22 -11.48
N GLY A 258 -19.89 15.22 -10.70
CA GLY A 258 -19.89 13.81 -11.08
C GLY A 258 -18.64 13.03 -10.66
N ASP A 259 -18.00 13.41 -9.55
CA ASP A 259 -16.87 12.63 -9.02
C ASP A 259 -17.33 11.22 -8.61
N PRO A 260 -16.66 10.14 -9.06
CA PRO A 260 -17.13 8.76 -8.86
C PRO A 260 -16.86 8.24 -7.44
N TYR A 261 -16.07 8.96 -6.64
CA TYR A 261 -15.64 8.52 -5.31
C TYR A 261 -16.78 8.07 -4.40
N PRO A 262 -17.91 8.80 -4.26
CA PRO A 262 -18.98 8.38 -3.36
C PRO A 262 -19.59 7.03 -3.75
N GLN A 263 -19.74 6.78 -5.06
CA GLN A 263 -20.26 5.51 -5.57
C GLN A 263 -19.26 4.37 -5.33
N GLU A 264 -17.97 4.61 -5.61
CA GLU A 264 -16.94 3.59 -5.43
C GLU A 264 -16.72 3.22 -3.96
N VAL A 265 -16.81 4.18 -3.04
CA VAL A 265 -16.80 3.91 -1.60
C VAL A 265 -18.03 3.09 -1.20
N GLY A 266 -19.21 3.45 -1.70
CA GLY A 266 -20.43 2.66 -1.50
C GLY A 266 -20.27 1.22 -1.97
N ALA A 267 -19.65 1.00 -3.13
CA ALA A 267 -19.37 -0.32 -3.67
C ALA A 267 -18.39 -1.12 -2.79
N THR A 268 -17.33 -0.51 -2.27
CA THR A 268 -16.41 -1.17 -1.32
C THR A 268 -17.16 -1.58 -0.05
N VAL A 269 -17.92 -0.66 0.56
CA VAL A 269 -18.69 -0.93 1.78
C VAL A 269 -19.66 -2.10 1.58
N GLN A 270 -20.39 -2.07 0.47
CA GLN A 270 -21.35 -3.13 0.15
C GLN A 270 -20.67 -4.49 0.04
N ARG A 271 -19.53 -4.59 -0.67
CA ARG A 271 -18.78 -5.85 -0.82
C ARG A 271 -18.19 -6.35 0.50
N VAL A 272 -17.75 -5.45 1.38
CA VAL A 272 -17.30 -5.84 2.73
C VAL A 272 -18.45 -6.39 3.55
N MET A 273 -19.62 -5.76 3.52
CA MET A 273 -20.77 -6.23 4.28
C MET A 273 -21.34 -7.55 3.76
N GLU A 274 -21.33 -7.76 2.44
CA GLU A 274 -21.65 -9.06 1.82
C GLU A 274 -20.68 -10.15 2.30
N LYS A 275 -19.37 -9.86 2.33
CA LYS A 275 -18.35 -10.80 2.83
C LYS A 275 -18.54 -11.15 4.31
N LEU A 276 -19.06 -10.22 5.10
CA LEU A 276 -19.39 -10.40 6.53
C LEU A 276 -20.79 -10.98 6.76
N ASN A 277 -21.49 -11.42 5.70
CA ASN A 277 -22.87 -11.93 5.74
C ASN A 277 -23.86 -10.97 6.44
N HIS A 278 -23.63 -9.66 6.35
CA HIS A 278 -24.45 -8.64 7.02
C HIS A 278 -24.67 -8.91 8.53
N SER A 279 -23.65 -9.44 9.21
CA SER A 279 -23.69 -9.84 10.63
C SER A 279 -24.03 -8.71 11.61
N ASN A 280 -23.77 -7.46 11.21
CA ASN A 280 -23.97 -6.27 12.03
C ASN A 280 -24.63 -5.14 11.23
N PRO A 281 -25.41 -4.26 11.89
CA PRO A 281 -25.90 -3.04 11.26
C PRO A 281 -24.73 -2.11 10.89
N TYR A 282 -24.84 -1.43 9.76
CA TYR A 282 -23.78 -0.53 9.29
C TYR A 282 -24.30 0.78 8.71
N ARG A 283 -23.41 1.78 8.67
CA ARG A 283 -23.60 3.04 7.92
C ARG A 283 -22.29 3.46 7.27
N LEU A 284 -22.40 3.99 6.06
CA LEU A 284 -21.35 4.78 5.43
C LEU A 284 -21.52 6.24 5.84
N VAL A 285 -20.46 6.82 6.42
CA VAL A 285 -20.39 8.20 6.88
C VAL A 285 -19.15 8.89 6.34
N TRP A 286 -19.15 10.23 6.38
CA TRP A 286 -18.08 11.06 5.83
C TRP A 286 -17.43 11.91 6.91
N GLN A 287 -16.10 11.86 7.02
CA GLN A 287 -15.29 12.59 7.99
C GLN A 287 -14.53 13.77 7.38
N SER A 288 -13.99 14.63 8.25
CA SER A 288 -13.12 15.77 7.92
C SER A 288 -13.84 16.86 7.10
N LYS A 289 -14.65 17.70 7.77
CA LYS A 289 -15.14 18.96 7.20
C LYS A 289 -14.03 20.02 7.26
N VAL A 290 -13.45 20.37 6.11
CA VAL A 290 -12.47 21.45 6.00
C VAL A 290 -13.01 22.59 5.12
N GLY A 291 -13.66 23.57 5.74
CA GLY A 291 -14.10 24.81 5.07
C GLY A 291 -15.53 25.22 5.39
N ALA A 292 -15.90 26.43 4.96
CA ALA A 292 -17.23 27.01 5.11
C ALA A 292 -18.23 26.57 4.02
N GLY A 293 -17.79 25.82 3.01
CA GLY A 293 -18.65 25.33 1.94
C GLY A 293 -19.50 24.13 2.35
N ASP A 294 -20.66 23.99 1.70
CA ASP A 294 -21.53 22.83 1.86
C ASP A 294 -20.79 21.57 1.38
N SER A 295 -20.60 20.66 2.32
CA SER A 295 -19.96 19.35 2.11
C SER A 295 -21.04 18.30 2.03
N SER A 296 -20.79 17.15 1.40
CA SER A 296 -21.74 16.01 1.36
C SER A 296 -22.14 15.49 2.74
N ALA A 297 -21.44 15.94 3.78
CA ALA A 297 -21.86 15.91 5.17
C ALA A 297 -23.06 16.84 5.47
N ALA A 298 -24.22 16.56 4.90
CA ALA A 298 -25.45 16.87 5.61
C ALA A 298 -25.58 15.86 6.76
N SER A 299 -25.33 16.33 8.00
CA SER A 299 -25.69 15.70 9.27
C SER A 299 -24.80 14.55 9.82
N CYS A 300 -23.58 14.86 10.28
CA CYS A 300 -23.02 14.06 11.38
C CYS A 300 -22.19 14.87 12.38
N ALA A 301 -21.38 15.84 11.94
CA ALA A 301 -20.54 16.63 12.84
C ALA A 301 -21.30 17.35 13.98
N LYS A 302 -22.63 17.55 13.88
CA LYS A 302 -23.45 18.14 14.94
C LYS A 302 -23.97 17.14 15.98
N HIS A 303 -24.13 15.85 15.66
CA HIS A 303 -24.68 14.85 16.59
C HIS A 303 -23.61 13.90 17.16
N THR A 304 -22.49 13.70 16.45
CA THR A 304 -21.41 12.80 16.92
C THR A 304 -20.22 13.52 17.55
N ALA A 305 -19.99 14.81 17.28
CA ALA A 305 -18.81 15.52 17.82
C ALA A 305 -18.85 15.68 19.35
N SER A 306 -20.01 15.89 19.96
CA SER A 306 -20.17 15.95 21.42
C SER A 306 -19.86 14.61 22.09
N SER A 307 -20.09 13.49 21.39
CA SER A 307 -19.75 12.15 21.88
C SER A 307 -18.29 11.76 21.56
N TRP A 308 -17.76 12.18 20.40
CA TRP A 308 -16.41 11.83 19.94
C TRP A 308 -15.28 12.53 20.71
N TYR A 309 -15.40 13.82 21.05
CA TYR A 309 -14.42 14.44 21.95
C TYR A 309 -14.42 13.75 23.32
N CYS A 310 -15.62 13.40 23.82
CA CYS A 310 -15.78 12.70 25.08
C CYS A 310 -15.30 11.22 25.05
N CYS A 311 -15.22 10.61 23.86
CA CYS A 311 -14.77 9.23 23.67
C CYS A 311 -13.26 9.15 23.39
N GLN A 312 -12.68 10.10 22.65
CA GLN A 312 -11.21 10.20 22.52
C GLN A 312 -10.54 10.45 23.88
N ASP A 313 -11.11 11.32 24.71
CA ASP A 313 -10.60 11.56 26.07
C ASP A 313 -10.75 10.31 26.96
N ARG A 314 -11.82 9.52 26.79
CA ARG A 314 -12.03 8.27 27.53
C ARG A 314 -11.17 7.11 27.05
N VAL A 315 -10.90 6.99 25.75
CA VAL A 315 -10.03 5.95 25.18
C VAL A 315 -8.56 6.25 25.52
N ALA A 316 -8.14 7.52 25.51
CA ALA A 316 -6.83 7.92 26.01
C ALA A 316 -6.67 7.66 27.53
N ALA A 317 -7.71 7.91 28.33
CA ALA A 317 -7.72 7.61 29.76
C ALA A 317 -7.80 6.10 30.09
N LEU A 318 -8.41 5.29 29.23
CA LEU A 318 -8.43 3.83 29.38
C LEU A 318 -7.08 3.21 28.98
N HIS A 319 -6.38 3.79 27.99
CA HIS A 319 -5.03 3.37 27.63
C HIS A 319 -3.97 3.73 28.68
N SER A 320 -4.12 4.84 29.42
CA SER A 320 -3.21 5.14 30.54
C SER A 320 -3.46 4.29 31.78
N LYS A 321 -4.66 3.72 31.94
CA LYS A 321 -5.00 2.80 33.03
C LYS A 321 -4.66 1.34 32.74
N SER A 322 -4.57 0.92 31.47
CA SER A 322 -4.20 -0.45 31.09
C SER A 322 -2.70 -0.68 30.98
N VAL A 323 -1.90 0.38 30.82
CA VAL A 323 -0.43 0.34 30.94
C VAL A 323 -0.06 0.89 32.31
N GLY A 324 0.03 0.00 33.30
CA GLY A 324 0.44 0.34 34.66
C GLY A 324 1.84 0.94 34.70
N ILE A 325 1.94 2.26 34.57
CA ILE A 325 3.11 3.03 34.98
C ILE A 325 2.84 3.51 36.39
N SER A 326 3.26 2.70 37.36
CA SER A 326 3.53 3.17 38.70
C SER A 326 4.57 4.28 38.63
N LYS A 327 4.20 5.49 39.06
CA LYS A 327 5.17 6.49 39.51
C LYS A 327 4.86 6.80 40.96
N TYR A 328 5.68 6.20 41.82
CA TYR A 328 6.00 6.71 43.14
C TYR A 328 6.72 8.06 43.03
N SER A 329 6.55 8.86 44.09
CA SER A 329 7.10 10.19 44.40
C SER A 329 6.29 11.38 43.89
#